data_AF-A0A916YCQ0-F1
#
_entry.id   AF-A0A916YCQ0-F1
#
_cell.length_a   1.000
_cell.length_b   1.000
_cell.length_c   1.000
_cell.angle_alpha   90.00
_cell.angle_beta   90.00
_cell.angle_gamma   90.00
#
_symmetry.space_group_name_H-M   'P 1'
#
loop_
_entity.id
_entity.type
_entity.pdbx_description
1 polymer ?
#
loop_
_entity_poly.entity_id
_entity_poly.type
_entity_poly.pdbx_seq_one_letter_code
_entity_poly.pdbx_strand_id
1 'polypeptide(L)'
;MTRRFTGRRPPILVLGTIAVSGLALSSCGETPPAEIVYNSAAQCIEAGVDSDICNAEYQQALQQHVQNAPKFNAMAVCEAEYGEGRCMEAAAQGSTGTGTGGFFVPFMTGYLVSSAISNLTNYGAYRNYRRDTGYNSAPIYTGRGGQTYRSDPPAIGQPPQPRPYNVNTRTVSRQGFGGLSSNRGFSFGG
;
A
#
# COMPACT_ATOMS: atom_id res chain seq x y z
N MET A 1 -75.00 38.01 -6.76
CA MET A 1 -74.34 39.04 -5.92
C MET A 1 -72.88 38.68 -5.79
N THR A 2 -71.99 39.44 -6.42
CA THR A 2 -70.53 39.25 -6.36
C THR A 2 -69.90 40.62 -6.17
N ARG A 3 -69.05 40.79 -5.15
CA ARG A 3 -67.69 41.34 -5.30
C ARG A 3 -66.97 41.57 -3.96
N ARG A 4 -65.72 41.10 -3.97
CA ARG A 4 -64.50 41.70 -3.41
C ARG A 4 -64.26 41.59 -1.91
N PHE A 5 -63.29 40.73 -1.56
CA PHE A 5 -62.27 41.08 -0.59
C PHE A 5 -60.88 40.92 -1.21
N THR A 6 -60.14 42.01 -1.08
CA THR A 6 -58.75 42.23 -1.47
C THR A 6 -57.80 41.39 -0.62
N GLY A 7 -56.86 40.69 -1.26
CA GLY A 7 -55.73 40.05 -0.60
C GLY A 7 -54.45 40.29 -1.39
N ARG A 8 -53.61 41.20 -0.89
CA ARG A 8 -52.31 41.60 -1.46
C ARG A 8 -51.32 40.43 -1.29
N ARG A 9 -50.75 39.95 -2.40
CA ARG A 9 -49.68 38.94 -2.39
C ARG A 9 -48.35 39.59 -1.96
N PRO A 10 -47.56 39.01 -1.04
CA PRO A 10 -46.17 39.41 -0.85
C PRO A 10 -45.28 38.84 -1.97
N PRO A 11 -44.21 39.56 -2.39
CA PRO A 11 -43.30 39.08 -3.43
C PRO A 11 -42.36 38.00 -2.90
N ILE A 12 -42.13 36.98 -3.72
CA ILE A 12 -41.20 35.88 -3.47
C ILE A 12 -39.77 36.43 -3.57
N LEU A 13 -39.06 36.50 -2.44
CA LEU A 13 -37.63 36.79 -2.40
C LEU A 13 -36.86 35.50 -2.71
N VAL A 14 -36.39 35.40 -3.96
CA VAL A 14 -35.41 34.39 -4.38
C VAL A 14 -34.04 34.86 -3.89
N LEU A 15 -33.66 34.42 -2.70
CA LEU A 15 -32.29 34.56 -2.20
C LEU A 15 -31.48 33.35 -2.68
N GLY A 16 -30.54 33.64 -3.58
CA GLY A 16 -29.70 32.67 -4.28
C GLY A 16 -28.97 31.73 -3.32
N THR A 17 -29.05 30.45 -3.63
CA THR A 17 -28.23 29.41 -3.01
C THR A 17 -26.78 29.64 -3.38
N ILE A 18 -25.97 30.12 -2.42
CA ILE A 18 -24.51 30.03 -2.50
C ILE A 18 -24.20 28.54 -2.46
N ALA A 19 -23.98 27.96 -3.65
CA ALA A 19 -23.34 26.68 -3.78
C ALA A 19 -21.92 26.85 -3.23
N VAL A 20 -21.72 26.45 -1.97
CA VAL A 20 -20.38 26.18 -1.46
C VAL A 20 -19.88 25.01 -2.28
N SER A 21 -19.13 25.33 -3.34
CA SER A 21 -18.32 24.39 -4.08
C SER A 21 -17.48 23.67 -3.05
N GLY A 22 -17.86 22.43 -2.73
CA GLY A 22 -17.04 21.56 -1.92
C GLY A 22 -15.65 21.57 -2.54
N LEU A 23 -14.67 22.01 -1.77
CA LEU A 23 -13.29 21.66 -2.01
C LEU A 23 -13.26 20.14 -1.94
N ALA A 24 -13.47 19.50 -3.08
CA ALA A 24 -13.00 18.16 -3.32
C ALA A 24 -11.48 18.29 -3.14
N LEU A 25 -11.00 18.08 -1.91
CA LEU A 25 -9.71 17.46 -1.74
C LEU A 25 -9.86 16.12 -2.44
N SER A 26 -9.62 16.13 -3.76
CA SER A 26 -9.06 14.99 -4.46
C SER A 26 -7.81 14.66 -3.67
N SER A 27 -7.96 13.81 -2.66
CA SER A 27 -6.85 13.02 -2.19
C SER A 27 -6.30 12.39 -3.46
N CYS A 28 -5.13 12.87 -3.90
CA CYS A 28 -4.23 12.09 -4.74
C CYS A 28 -3.83 10.86 -3.91
N GLY A 29 -4.79 9.99 -3.63
CA GLY A 29 -4.58 8.60 -3.30
C GLY A 29 -4.73 7.90 -4.63
N GLU A 30 -3.66 7.97 -5.43
CA GLU A 30 -3.37 6.92 -6.40
C GLU A 30 -3.64 5.63 -5.63
N THR A 31 -4.72 4.92 -5.97
CA THR A 31 -4.97 3.62 -5.36
C THR A 31 -3.77 2.81 -5.77
N PRO A 32 -2.85 2.43 -4.84
CA PRO A 32 -1.68 1.69 -5.25
C PRO A 32 -2.19 0.46 -6.00
N PRO A 33 -1.55 0.07 -7.12
CA PRO A 33 -1.89 -1.17 -7.79
C PRO A 33 -2.02 -2.24 -6.70
N ALA A 34 -3.08 -3.05 -6.72
CA ALA A 34 -3.28 -4.06 -5.70
C ALA A 34 -2.02 -4.93 -5.68
N GLU A 35 -1.19 -4.74 -4.67
CA GLU A 35 0.14 -5.30 -4.55
C GLU A 35 0.08 -6.26 -3.38
N ILE A 36 0.69 -7.42 -3.58
CA ILE A 36 0.68 -8.51 -2.64
C ILE A 36 2.08 -8.59 -2.05
N VAL A 37 2.16 -8.57 -0.72
CA VAL A 37 3.42 -8.76 0.00
C VAL A 37 3.64 -10.25 0.20
N TYR A 38 4.81 -10.73 -0.21
CA TYR A 38 5.30 -12.06 0.14
C TYR A 38 6.59 -11.94 0.95
N ASN A 39 6.77 -12.77 1.96
CA ASN A 39 7.98 -12.78 2.79
C ASN A 39 9.11 -13.60 2.15
N SER A 40 8.78 -14.53 1.25
CA SER A 40 9.74 -15.38 0.55
C SER A 40 9.19 -15.91 -0.77
N ALA A 41 10.08 -16.35 -1.68
CA ALA A 41 9.68 -17.03 -2.91
C ALA A 41 8.83 -18.28 -2.65
N ALA A 42 9.15 -19.03 -1.58
CA ALA A 42 8.37 -20.20 -1.17
C ALA A 42 6.92 -19.83 -0.83
N GLN A 43 6.71 -18.75 -0.06
CA GLN A 43 5.37 -18.28 0.28
C GLN A 43 4.57 -17.84 -0.96
N CYS A 44 5.24 -17.27 -1.96
CA CYS A 44 4.62 -16.91 -3.24
C CYS A 44 4.18 -18.15 -4.02
N ILE A 45 5.00 -19.21 -4.02
CA ILE A 45 4.67 -20.50 -4.65
C ILE A 45 3.49 -21.16 -3.92
N GLU A 46 3.50 -21.17 -2.59
CA GLU A 46 2.41 -21.70 -1.77
C GLU A 46 1.09 -20.93 -1.98
N ALA A 47 1.17 -19.65 -2.35
CA ALA A 47 0.02 -18.83 -2.71
C ALA A 47 -0.54 -19.15 -4.11
N GLY A 48 0.08 -20.08 -4.86
CA GLY A 48 -0.39 -20.56 -6.15
C GLY A 48 0.16 -19.80 -7.36
N VAL A 49 1.18 -18.95 -7.16
CA VAL A 49 1.89 -18.28 -8.25
C VAL A 49 2.97 -19.22 -8.80
N ASP A 50 3.25 -19.10 -10.10
CA ASP A 50 4.28 -19.89 -10.78
C ASP A 50 5.68 -19.69 -10.14
N SER A 51 6.44 -20.79 -10.02
CA SER A 51 7.73 -20.78 -9.33
C SER A 51 8.77 -19.90 -10.00
N ASP A 52 8.81 -19.85 -11.34
CA ASP A 52 9.79 -19.07 -12.06
C ASP A 52 9.50 -17.57 -11.87
N ILE A 53 8.22 -17.19 -11.86
CA ILE A 53 7.77 -15.83 -11.56
C ILE A 53 8.16 -15.44 -10.14
N CYS A 54 7.84 -16.27 -9.14
CA CYS A 54 8.16 -15.98 -7.74
C CYS A 54 9.67 -15.81 -7.50
N ASN A 55 10.48 -16.68 -8.10
CA ASN A 55 11.94 -16.61 -8.00
C ASN A 55 12.49 -15.35 -8.68
N ALA A 56 11.99 -15.00 -9.87
CA ALA A 56 12.42 -13.80 -10.59
C ALA A 56 12.07 -12.51 -9.84
N GLU A 57 10.86 -12.41 -9.29
CA GLU A 57 10.41 -11.28 -8.46
C GLU A 57 11.23 -11.17 -7.18
N TYR A 58 11.50 -12.28 -6.51
CA TYR A 58 12.31 -12.30 -5.29
C TYR A 58 13.75 -11.85 -5.56
N GLN A 59 14.39 -12.37 -6.61
CA GLN A 59 15.74 -11.95 -7.00
C GLN A 59 15.78 -10.47 -7.39
N GLN A 60 14.76 -10.00 -8.08
CA GLN A 60 14.64 -8.58 -8.38
C GLN A 60 14.57 -7.74 -7.11
N ALA A 61 13.69 -8.10 -6.18
CA ALA A 61 13.54 -7.38 -4.93
C ALA A 61 14.87 -7.35 -4.17
N LEU A 62 15.65 -8.45 -4.17
CA LEU A 62 16.97 -8.48 -3.53
C LEU A 62 17.95 -7.50 -4.17
N GLN A 63 17.96 -7.41 -5.50
CA GLN A 63 18.79 -6.43 -6.19
C GLN A 63 18.37 -4.98 -5.86
N GLN A 64 17.07 -4.72 -5.80
CA GLN A 64 16.54 -3.42 -5.39
C GLN A 64 16.85 -3.12 -3.92
N HIS A 65 16.87 -4.13 -3.05
CA HIS A 65 17.24 -3.99 -1.65
C HIS A 65 18.70 -3.55 -1.52
N VAL A 66 19.64 -4.22 -2.19
CA VAL A 66 21.06 -3.84 -2.14
C VAL A 66 21.28 -2.39 -2.61
N GLN A 67 20.53 -1.94 -3.61
CA GLN A 67 20.67 -0.60 -4.18
C GLN A 67 19.96 0.50 -3.37
N ASN A 68 18.74 0.22 -2.91
CA ASN A 68 17.82 1.22 -2.36
C ASN A 68 17.52 1.03 -0.87
N ALA A 69 18.20 0.11 -0.18
CA ALA A 69 18.03 -0.08 1.25
C ALA A 69 18.29 1.22 2.04
N PRO A 70 17.50 1.50 3.09
CA PRO A 70 17.79 2.56 4.04
C PRO A 70 19.17 2.31 4.70
N LYS A 71 20.04 3.30 4.64
CA LYS A 71 21.40 3.23 5.20
C LYS A 71 21.46 4.01 6.51
N PHE A 72 21.98 3.36 7.55
CA PHE A 72 22.17 3.94 8.87
C PHE A 72 23.65 4.00 9.24
N ASN A 73 24.03 5.03 10.00
CA ASN A 73 25.42 5.23 10.44
C ASN A 73 25.79 4.40 11.68
N ALA A 74 24.79 3.87 12.39
CA ALA A 74 24.99 3.08 13.61
C ALA A 74 23.96 1.96 13.72
N MET A 75 24.40 0.80 14.20
CA MET A 75 23.54 -0.37 14.41
C MET A 75 22.36 -0.05 15.34
N ALA A 76 22.63 0.62 16.47
CA ALA A 76 21.61 1.01 17.43
C ALA A 76 20.50 1.90 16.83
N VAL A 77 20.83 2.74 15.83
CA VAL A 77 19.83 3.58 15.15
C VAL A 77 18.94 2.72 14.24
N CYS A 78 19.53 1.78 13.51
CA CYS A 78 18.76 0.84 12.70
C CYS A 78 17.85 -0.04 13.58
N GLU A 79 18.35 -0.56 14.70
CA GLU A 79 17.59 -1.43 15.60
C GLU A 79 16.52 -0.67 16.43
N ALA A 80 16.69 0.63 16.64
CA ALA A 80 15.65 1.48 17.22
C ALA A 80 14.41 1.52 16.32
N GLU A 81 14.61 1.66 15.00
CA GLU A 81 13.55 1.78 13.99
C GLU A 81 12.96 0.41 13.59
N TYR A 82 13.83 -0.57 13.28
CA TYR A 82 13.44 -1.87 12.71
C TYR A 82 13.35 -3.02 13.73
N GLY A 83 13.88 -2.82 14.93
CA GLY A 83 13.94 -3.84 15.97
C GLY A 83 15.33 -4.45 16.14
N GLU A 84 15.59 -4.97 17.34
CA GLU A 84 16.84 -5.63 17.70
C GLU A 84 17.09 -6.86 16.82
N GLY A 85 18.33 -7.02 16.33
CA GLY A 85 18.70 -8.13 15.44
C GLY A 85 18.04 -8.09 14.06
N ARG A 86 17.39 -6.98 13.69
CA ARG A 86 16.74 -6.80 12.38
C ARG A 86 17.57 -5.99 11.39
N CYS A 87 18.85 -5.78 11.70
CA CYS A 87 19.79 -5.00 10.90
C CYS A 87 21.09 -5.78 10.65
N MET A 88 21.71 -5.53 9.50
CA MET A 88 23.00 -6.10 9.11
C MET A 88 23.97 -5.01 8.69
N GLU A 89 25.27 -5.25 8.90
CA GLU A 89 26.33 -4.39 8.38
C GLU A 89 26.53 -4.68 6.88
N ALA A 90 26.33 -3.66 6.06
CA ALA A 90 26.64 -3.67 4.64
C ALA A 90 27.94 -2.90 4.43
N ALA A 91 28.92 -3.57 3.81
CA ALA A 91 30.14 -2.92 3.34
C ALA A 91 29.75 -1.85 2.31
N ALA A 92 30.30 -0.64 2.45
CA ALA A 92 30.15 0.38 1.43
C ALA A 92 30.78 -0.15 0.13
N GLN A 93 29.95 -0.49 -0.85
CA GLN A 93 30.39 -0.94 -2.17
C GLN A 93 31.13 0.22 -2.84
N GLY A 94 32.46 0.23 -2.69
CA GLY A 94 33.35 1.33 -3.10
C GLY A 94 34.45 1.70 -2.10
N SER A 95 34.44 1.20 -0.85
CA SER A 95 35.53 1.47 0.10
C SER A 95 36.74 0.56 -0.13
N THR A 96 37.50 0.88 -1.17
CA THR A 96 38.90 0.44 -1.33
C THR A 96 39.81 1.46 -0.64
N GLY A 97 39.54 1.73 0.64
CA GLY A 97 40.23 2.79 1.36
C GLY A 97 40.09 2.62 2.86
N THR A 98 41.23 2.59 3.54
CA THR A 98 41.44 2.67 4.99
C THR A 98 40.56 3.71 5.66
N GLY A 99 39.34 3.31 6.03
CA GLY A 99 38.34 4.13 6.72
C GLY A 99 37.23 3.22 7.26
N THR A 100 37.29 2.91 8.54
CA THR A 100 36.30 2.16 9.30
C THR A 100 34.94 2.86 9.25
N GLY A 101 33.98 2.29 8.53
CA GLY A 101 32.59 2.73 8.53
C GLY A 101 31.73 1.93 7.55
N GLY A 102 31.30 0.74 7.96
CA GLY A 102 30.18 0.06 7.30
C GLY A 102 28.87 0.82 7.53
N PHE A 103 27.91 0.67 6.62
CA PHE A 103 26.55 1.18 6.82
C PHE A 103 25.67 0.05 7.33
N PHE A 104 24.74 0.34 8.22
CA PHE A 104 23.77 -0.64 8.69
C PHE A 104 22.51 -0.54 7.85
N VAL A 105 22.04 -1.68 7.36
CA VAL A 105 20.81 -1.78 6.57
C VAL A 105 19.83 -2.74 7.24
N PRO A 106 18.52 -2.47 7.19
CA PRO A 106 17.52 -3.38 7.74
C PRO A 106 17.40 -4.64 6.87
N PHE A 107 17.09 -5.78 7.47
CA PHE A 107 16.80 -6.98 6.68
C PHE A 107 15.54 -6.77 5.84
N MET A 108 15.59 -7.21 4.58
CA MET A 108 14.38 -7.37 3.79
C MET A 108 13.49 -8.42 4.46
N THR A 109 12.27 -8.02 4.78
CA THR A 109 11.28 -8.89 5.44
C THR A 109 10.25 -9.45 4.48
N GLY A 110 10.19 -8.88 3.28
CA GLY A 110 9.41 -9.37 2.17
C GLY A 110 9.62 -8.54 0.91
N TYR A 111 8.81 -8.80 -0.10
CA TYR A 111 8.83 -8.12 -1.37
C TYR A 111 7.40 -7.96 -1.89
N LEU A 112 7.21 -6.90 -2.69
CA LEU A 112 5.95 -6.63 -3.35
C LEU A 112 5.91 -7.28 -4.72
N VAL A 113 4.78 -7.90 -5.00
CA VAL A 113 4.43 -8.43 -6.31
C VAL A 113 3.11 -7.80 -6.73
N SER A 114 3.02 -7.34 -7.98
CA SER A 114 1.78 -6.83 -8.53
C SER A 114 0.73 -7.95 -8.60
N SER A 115 -0.51 -7.68 -8.20
CA SER A 115 -1.61 -8.63 -8.40
C SER A 115 -1.81 -9.01 -9.86
N ALA A 116 -1.44 -8.13 -10.80
CA ALA A 116 -1.47 -8.47 -12.22
C ALA A 116 -0.49 -9.62 -12.52
N ILE A 117 0.69 -9.63 -11.88
CA ILE A 117 1.70 -10.68 -12.03
C ILE A 117 1.29 -11.95 -11.31
N SER A 118 0.68 -11.86 -10.13
CA SER A 118 0.23 -13.04 -9.39
C SER A 118 -0.86 -13.83 -10.12
N ASN A 119 -1.59 -13.20 -11.06
CA ASN A 119 -2.57 -13.88 -11.92
C ASN A 119 -1.95 -14.48 -13.19
N LEU A 120 -0.66 -14.26 -13.45
CA LEU A 120 0.03 -14.83 -14.60
C LEU A 120 0.47 -16.26 -14.27
N THR A 121 0.15 -17.17 -15.17
CA THR A 121 0.57 -18.58 -15.12
C THR A 121 1.71 -18.90 -16.08
N ASN A 122 2.22 -17.88 -16.80
CA ASN A 122 3.22 -18.07 -17.83
C ASN A 122 4.36 -17.06 -17.70
N TYR A 123 5.60 -17.57 -17.64
CA TYR A 123 6.80 -16.74 -17.53
C TYR A 123 7.02 -15.79 -18.72
N GLY A 124 6.60 -16.16 -19.93
CA GLY A 124 6.64 -15.29 -21.10
C GLY A 124 5.71 -14.08 -20.97
N ALA A 125 4.48 -14.29 -20.47
CA ALA A 125 3.55 -13.20 -20.18
C ALA A 125 4.08 -12.27 -19.08
N TYR A 126 4.74 -12.84 -18.06
CA TYR A 126 5.43 -12.08 -17.02
C TYR A 126 6.53 -11.17 -17.58
N ARG A 127 7.40 -11.69 -18.46
CA ARG A 127 8.45 -10.89 -19.10
C ARG A 127 7.88 -9.75 -19.95
N ASN A 128 6.82 -10.02 -20.71
CA ASN A 128 6.14 -9.00 -21.51
C ASN A 128 5.53 -7.92 -20.61
N TYR A 129 4.80 -8.32 -19.56
CA TYR A 129 4.21 -7.41 -18.59
C TYR A 129 5.26 -6.47 -17.99
N ARG A 130 6.38 -7.00 -17.50
CA ARG A 130 7.47 -6.18 -16.95
C ARG A 130 8.08 -5.22 -17.97
N ARG A 131 8.29 -5.68 -19.20
CA ARG A 131 8.85 -4.84 -20.26
C ARG A 131 7.90 -3.70 -20.64
N ASP A 132 6.62 -4.00 -20.78
CA ASP A 132 5.63 -3.06 -21.30
C ASP A 132 5.17 -2.06 -20.23
N THR A 133 5.14 -2.47 -18.96
CA THR A 133 4.73 -1.60 -17.82
C THR A 133 5.91 -0.96 -17.09
N GLY A 134 7.13 -1.46 -17.27
CA GLY A 134 8.28 -1.06 -16.47
C GLY A 134 8.20 -1.49 -15.00
N TYR A 135 7.30 -2.42 -14.66
CA TYR A 135 7.09 -2.87 -13.29
C TYR A 135 8.35 -3.52 -12.69
N ASN A 136 8.61 -3.16 -11.43
CA ASN A 136 9.71 -3.68 -10.64
C ASN A 136 9.25 -4.06 -9.23
N SER A 137 9.57 -5.27 -8.79
CA SER A 137 9.33 -5.72 -7.40
C SER A 137 10.13 -4.85 -6.43
N ALA A 138 9.50 -4.40 -5.36
CA ALA A 138 10.12 -3.55 -4.34
C ALA A 138 10.34 -4.32 -3.02
N PRO A 139 11.45 -4.08 -2.32
CA PRO A 139 11.67 -4.63 -0.98
C PRO A 139 10.70 -4.04 0.04
N ILE A 140 10.25 -4.89 0.96
CA ILE A 140 9.53 -4.52 2.17
C ILE A 140 10.39 -4.74 3.40
N TYR A 141 10.27 -3.81 4.34
CA TYR A 141 10.86 -3.86 5.66
C TYR A 141 9.77 -3.71 6.71
N THR A 142 9.86 -4.45 7.82
CA THR A 142 8.98 -4.26 8.97
C THR A 142 9.70 -3.47 10.05
N GLY A 143 9.13 -2.34 10.47
CA GLY A 143 9.56 -1.62 11.65
C GLY A 143 9.22 -2.35 12.94
N ARG A 144 9.80 -1.87 14.06
CA ARG A 144 9.54 -2.38 15.42
C ARG A 144 8.05 -2.39 15.77
N GLY A 145 7.30 -1.35 15.34
CA GLY A 145 5.87 -1.20 15.61
C GLY A 145 4.95 -2.01 14.68
N GLY A 146 5.48 -2.98 13.93
CA GLY A 146 4.72 -3.75 12.93
C GLY A 146 4.35 -2.97 11.67
N GLN A 147 4.84 -1.73 11.54
CA GLN A 147 4.64 -0.91 10.36
C GLN A 147 5.45 -1.46 9.19
N THR A 148 4.86 -1.57 8.01
CA THR A 148 5.56 -1.97 6.80
C THR A 148 6.06 -0.75 6.05
N TYR A 149 7.33 -0.79 5.65
CA TYR A 149 7.98 0.22 4.84
C TYR A 149 8.39 -0.38 3.51
N ARG A 150 8.32 0.43 2.46
CA ARG A 150 8.78 0.08 1.12
C ARG A 150 9.94 1.01 0.75
N SER A 151 10.98 0.46 0.12
CA SER A 151 11.99 1.27 -0.57
C SER A 151 11.75 1.24 -2.07
N ASP A 152 11.43 2.40 -2.64
CA ASP A 152 11.36 2.60 -4.08
C ASP A 152 12.70 3.16 -4.61
N PRO A 153 13.00 2.97 -5.91
CA PRO A 153 14.11 3.67 -6.53
C PRO A 153 13.97 5.17 -6.28
N PRO A 154 15.05 5.85 -5.83
CA PRO A 154 14.97 7.28 -5.55
C PRO A 154 14.62 8.06 -6.82
N ALA A 155 13.78 9.09 -6.68
CA ALA A 155 13.64 10.10 -7.72
C ALA A 155 15.00 10.80 -7.93
N ILE A 156 15.27 11.23 -9.17
CA ILE A 156 16.55 11.87 -9.54
C ILE A 156 16.86 13.00 -8.55
N GLY A 157 17.99 12.90 -7.85
CA GLY A 157 18.47 13.92 -6.90
C GLY A 157 17.96 13.79 -5.46
N GLN A 158 17.24 12.74 -5.09
CA GLN A 158 16.79 12.50 -3.70
C GLN A 158 17.47 11.28 -3.07
N PRO A 159 17.83 11.31 -1.77
CA PRO A 159 18.26 10.11 -1.07
C PRO A 159 17.10 9.10 -1.01
N PRO A 160 17.37 7.77 -1.06
CA PRO A 160 16.33 6.77 -0.88
C PRO A 160 15.72 6.93 0.51
N GLN A 161 14.41 7.20 0.57
CA GLN A 161 13.65 7.30 1.81
C GLN A 161 12.62 6.17 1.86
N PRO A 162 12.66 5.29 2.88
CA PRO A 162 11.63 4.30 3.05
C PRO A 162 10.29 5.00 3.31
N ARG A 163 9.28 4.66 2.51
CA ARG A 163 7.93 5.20 2.66
C ARG A 163 7.07 4.20 3.42
N PRO A 164 6.17 4.65 4.32
CA PRO A 164 5.21 3.74 4.91
C PRO A 164 4.39 3.12 3.77
N TYR A 165 4.43 1.80 3.68
CA TYR A 165 3.58 1.04 2.79
C TYR A 165 2.32 0.72 3.57
N ASN A 166 1.20 1.33 3.18
CA ASN A 166 -0.08 0.87 3.66
C ASN A 166 -0.34 -0.50 3.02
N VAL A 167 -0.01 -1.58 3.75
CA VAL A 167 -0.72 -2.82 3.51
C VAL A 167 -2.19 -2.44 3.67
N ASN A 168 -2.92 -2.41 2.57
CA ASN A 168 -4.35 -2.31 2.62
C ASN A 168 -4.78 -3.70 3.12
N THR A 169 -4.57 -3.95 4.43
CA THR A 169 -5.21 -5.04 5.13
C THR A 169 -6.67 -4.70 5.02
N ARG A 170 -7.28 -5.15 3.93
CA ARG A 170 -8.71 -5.30 3.82
C ARG A 170 -9.04 -6.26 4.94
N THR A 171 -9.23 -5.71 6.14
CA THR A 171 -10.03 -6.35 7.15
C THR A 171 -11.31 -6.63 6.40
N VAL A 172 -11.50 -7.90 6.02
CA VAL A 172 -12.82 -8.39 5.68
C VAL A 172 -13.57 -8.12 6.97
N SER A 173 -14.20 -6.94 7.05
CA SER A 173 -15.23 -6.66 8.02
C SER A 173 -16.20 -7.78 7.79
N ARG A 174 -16.06 -8.79 8.65
CA ARG A 174 -16.89 -9.98 8.65
C ARG A 174 -18.28 -9.41 8.74
N GLN A 175 -19.04 -9.56 7.67
CA GLN A 175 -20.48 -9.38 7.70
C GLN A 175 -20.96 -10.27 8.86
N GLY A 176 -21.23 -9.65 9.99
CA GLY A 176 -21.35 -10.33 11.26
C GLY A 176 -22.13 -9.42 12.19
N PHE A 177 -23.38 -9.82 12.38
CA PHE A 177 -24.38 -9.30 13.33
C PHE A 177 -25.24 -8.12 12.87
N GLY A 178 -26.32 -8.47 12.17
CA GLY A 178 -27.46 -7.59 11.89
C GLY A 178 -28.67 -8.27 11.23
N GLY A 179 -28.75 -9.61 11.25
CA GLY A 179 -29.95 -10.34 10.82
C GLY A 179 -31.00 -10.36 11.92
N LEU A 180 -31.64 -9.22 12.22
CA LEU A 180 -32.82 -9.20 13.09
C LEU A 180 -34.07 -9.36 12.23
N SER A 181 -34.47 -10.63 12.12
CA SER A 181 -35.85 -11.13 12.15
C SER A 181 -36.96 -10.19 11.63
N SER A 182 -37.54 -10.56 10.48
CA SER A 182 -38.92 -10.20 10.16
C SER A 182 -39.86 -10.68 11.27
N ASN A 183 -40.34 -9.75 12.09
CA ASN A 183 -41.41 -10.01 13.04
C ASN A 183 -42.74 -10.12 12.26
N ARG A 184 -43.02 -11.29 11.68
CA ARG A 184 -44.37 -11.67 11.25
C ARG A 184 -45.18 -12.01 12.49
N GLY A 185 -45.80 -11.00 13.10
CA GLY A 185 -46.86 -11.20 14.09
C GLY A 185 -48.12 -11.67 13.39
N PHE A 186 -48.35 -12.98 13.37
CA PHE A 186 -49.61 -13.57 12.96
C PHE A 186 -50.64 -13.49 14.10
N SER A 187 -51.83 -13.05 13.74
CA SER A 187 -53.05 -12.98 14.54
C SER A 187 -53.68 -14.37 14.69
N PHE A 188 -53.90 -14.84 15.93
CA PHE A 188 -54.87 -15.86 16.37
C PHE A 188 -55.06 -15.58 17.87
N GLY A 189 -56.24 -15.27 18.44
CA GLY A 189 -57.52 -15.96 18.40
C GLY A 189 -57.76 -16.58 19.78
N GLY A 190 -58.67 -15.99 20.58
CA GLY A 190 -59.06 -16.48 21.92
C GLY A 190 -59.36 -15.38 22.92
#